data_AF-A0A4Q3XKE0-F1
#
_entry.id   AF-A0A4Q3XKE0-F1
#
_cell.length_a   1.000
_cell.length_b   1.000
_cell.length_c   1.000
_cell.angle_alpha   90.00
_cell.angle_beta   90.00
_cell.angle_gamma   90.00
#
_symmetry.space_group_name_H-M   'P 1'
#
loop_
_entity.id
_entity.type
_entity.pdbx_description
1 polymer ?
#
loop_
_entity_poly.entity_id
_entity_poly.type
_entity_poly.pdbx_seq_one_letter_code
_entity_poly.pdbx_strand_id
1 'polypeptide(L)'
;MRNHASAAHPNQNDLTGLELVTFLQHCIREVINTPTDTVTAHTGRLLANIKKDLLNKAAVEAAAAFFDQLPPDRADTLANGLFGLYTDPDRIPFVADNVRLLWPRLWPFVREAARNSYGLRQARAAATAETSLATAARELIDLVDGTAYLSTEVRAVDMSEALDLLNDAHHGFNNFYSEAAPARRVLDLAGEKGDVPASVRDRYIHVLVDCFLGNGHGVSSAAELSYERMFSRFSSTDAGVALRLFIDPVYSSLLASSVGRKQWGRLLELLEPKLTRTTDRNLIAAIQAFTGNPDQLRVDTNIKSLASING
;
A
#
# COMPACT_ATOMS: atom_id res chain seq x y z
N MET A 1 26.33 43.76 3.33
CA MET A 1 27.39 43.32 2.41
C MET A 1 26.81 42.27 1.46
N ARG A 2 26.56 42.64 0.19
CA ARG A 2 26.18 41.72 -0.89
C ARG A 2 26.99 42.13 -2.12
N ASN A 3 27.60 41.16 -2.81
CA ASN A 3 28.37 41.41 -4.03
C ASN A 3 27.44 41.97 -5.12
N HIS A 4 27.83 43.10 -5.70
CA HIS A 4 27.08 43.80 -6.73
C HIS A 4 27.32 43.16 -8.11
N ALA A 5 26.46 42.23 -8.49
CA ALA A 5 26.23 41.90 -9.89
C ALA A 5 24.73 42.10 -10.16
N SER A 6 24.40 43.14 -10.93
CA SER A 6 23.07 43.63 -11.31
C SER A 6 22.28 44.40 -10.25
N ALA A 7 22.24 45.74 -10.38
CA ALA A 7 21.11 46.57 -9.98
C ALA A 7 21.13 47.89 -10.77
N ALA A 8 20.16 48.06 -11.68
CA ALA A 8 19.90 49.31 -12.40
C ALA A 8 19.08 50.33 -11.57
N HIS A 9 18.99 50.13 -10.25
CA HIS A 9 18.33 51.05 -9.32
C HIS A 9 19.20 51.22 -8.06
N PRO A 10 19.45 52.46 -7.62
CA PRO A 10 20.20 52.69 -6.39
C PRO A 10 19.34 52.32 -5.18
N ASN A 11 19.68 51.23 -4.50
CA ASN A 11 19.21 50.98 -3.14
C ASN A 11 20.19 51.66 -2.17
N GLN A 12 19.94 52.93 -1.85
CA GLN A 12 20.57 53.59 -0.72
C GLN A 12 19.91 53.11 0.58
N ASN A 13 20.32 51.93 1.03
CA ASN A 13 20.11 51.54 2.43
C ASN A 13 21.42 51.80 3.17
N ASP A 14 21.56 53.01 3.73
CA ASP A 14 22.65 53.33 4.63
C ASP A 14 22.41 52.62 5.96
N LEU A 15 23.26 51.63 6.27
CA LEU A 15 23.26 50.93 7.55
C LEU A 15 23.69 51.90 8.65
N THR A 16 22.76 52.24 9.53
CA THR A 16 23.04 53.08 10.69
C THR A 16 23.86 52.32 11.73
N GLY A 17 24.58 53.04 12.60
CA GLY A 17 25.38 52.42 13.66
C GLY A 17 24.57 51.52 14.59
N LEU A 18 23.29 51.86 14.83
CA LEU A 18 22.39 51.05 15.67
C LEU A 18 21.96 49.74 14.99
N GLU A 19 21.70 49.78 13.68
CA GLU A 19 21.40 48.58 12.89
C GLU A 19 22.61 47.65 12.81
N LEU A 20 23.82 48.21 12.70
CA LEU A 20 25.05 47.42 12.70
C LEU A 20 25.23 46.66 14.04
N VAL A 21 24.97 47.34 15.16
CA VAL A 21 25.02 46.74 16.50
C VAL A 21 23.94 45.68 16.66
N THR A 22 22.73 45.94 16.17
CA THR A 22 21.61 44.98 16.22
C THR A 22 21.89 43.74 15.36
N PHE A 23 22.52 43.92 14.19
CA PHE A 23 22.91 42.82 13.31
C PHE A 23 24.04 41.99 13.93
N LEU A 24 25.05 42.64 14.52
CA LEU A 24 26.11 41.96 15.24
C LEU A 24 25.58 41.18 16.45
N GLN A 25 24.64 41.77 17.19
CA GLN A 25 23.99 41.10 18.33
C GLN A 25 23.20 39.88 17.89
N HIS A 26 22.49 39.93 16.76
CA HIS A 26 21.84 38.75 16.17
C HIS A 26 22.85 37.69 15.73
N CYS A 27 23.94 38.06 15.06
CA CYS A 27 25.00 37.12 14.69
C CYS A 27 25.63 36.46 15.93
N ILE A 28 25.88 37.23 17.00
CA ILE A 28 26.43 36.70 18.25
C ILE A 28 25.44 35.72 18.89
N ARG A 29 24.16 36.08 18.97
CA ARG A 29 23.15 35.27 19.67
C ARG A 29 22.71 34.04 18.90
N GLU A 30 22.45 34.18 17.60
CA GLU A 30 21.78 33.18 16.77
C GLU A 30 22.75 32.35 15.91
N VAL A 31 24.01 32.78 15.75
CA VAL A 31 25.01 32.06 14.95
C VAL A 31 26.24 31.65 15.76
N ILE A 32 26.86 32.58 16.50
CA ILE A 32 28.13 32.33 17.21
C ILE A 32 27.90 31.58 18.53
N ASN A 33 26.92 32.00 19.32
CA ASN A 33 26.64 31.42 20.65
C ASN A 33 25.59 30.31 20.60
N THR A 34 25.00 30.02 19.44
CA THR A 34 24.11 28.88 19.29
C THR A 34 24.90 27.61 19.59
N PRO A 35 24.52 26.83 20.61
CA PRO A 35 25.22 25.60 20.95
C PRO A 35 25.31 24.69 19.73
N THR A 36 26.45 24.03 19.54
CA THR A 36 26.58 23.03 18.48
C THR A 36 25.50 21.98 18.65
N ASP A 37 24.72 21.79 17.60
CA ASP A 37 23.65 20.80 17.57
C ASP A 37 24.29 19.40 17.62
N THR A 38 24.41 18.88 18.85
CA THR A 38 25.00 17.58 19.14
C THR A 38 24.28 16.47 18.39
N VAL A 39 22.95 16.60 18.21
CA VAL A 39 22.13 15.65 17.47
C VAL A 39 22.56 15.59 16.01
N THR A 40 22.70 16.73 15.33
CA THR A 40 23.21 16.79 13.94
C THR A 40 24.60 16.15 13.83
N ALA A 41 25.50 16.44 14.77
CA ALA A 41 26.84 15.85 14.77
C ALA A 41 26.82 14.32 14.96
N HIS A 42 25.91 13.80 15.78
CA HIS A 42 25.72 12.36 15.99
C HIS A 42 25.09 11.68 14.76
N THR A 43 24.08 12.28 14.14
CA THR A 43 23.48 11.78 12.89
C THR A 43 24.51 11.69 11.76
N GLY A 44 25.33 12.74 11.59
CA GLY A 44 26.41 12.76 10.60
C GLY A 44 27.48 11.69 10.86
N ARG A 45 27.88 11.49 12.13
CA ARG A 45 28.81 10.42 12.51
C ARG A 45 28.24 9.04 12.24
N LEU A 46 26.96 8.81 12.53
CA LEU A 46 26.31 7.53 12.26
C LEU A 46 26.33 7.22 10.76
N LEU A 47 25.92 8.17 9.91
CA LEU A 47 25.97 8.00 8.46
C LEU A 47 27.39 7.76 7.93
N ALA A 48 28.39 8.43 8.51
CA ALA A 48 29.79 8.19 8.16
C ALA A 48 30.26 6.78 8.55
N ASN A 49 29.86 6.28 9.73
CA ASN A 49 30.25 4.95 10.20
C ASN A 49 29.56 3.82 9.42
N ILE A 50 28.30 4.02 9.04
CA ILE A 50 27.55 3.08 8.16
C ILE A 50 28.31 2.81 6.85
N LYS A 51 29.04 3.81 6.33
CA LYS A 51 29.85 3.70 5.11
C LYS A 51 31.21 3.02 5.30
N LYS A 52 31.71 2.90 6.54
CA LYS A 52 33.07 2.44 6.82
C LYS A 52 33.14 0.95 7.07
N ASP A 53 32.28 0.45 7.95
CA ASP A 53 32.36 -0.93 8.46
C ASP A 53 30.98 -1.54 8.61
N LEU A 54 30.91 -2.87 8.56
CA LEU A 54 29.69 -3.61 8.89
C LEU A 54 29.36 -3.43 10.38
N LEU A 55 28.13 -3.05 10.68
CA LEU A 55 27.67 -2.86 12.05
C LEU A 55 27.43 -4.22 12.71
N ASN A 56 28.05 -4.43 13.87
CA ASN A 56 27.72 -5.57 14.72
C ASN A 56 26.41 -5.31 15.50
N LYS A 57 25.88 -6.35 16.12
CA LYS A 57 24.63 -6.28 16.89
C LYS A 57 24.64 -5.19 17.96
N ALA A 58 25.75 -5.03 18.69
CA ALA A 58 25.87 -4.02 19.73
C ALA A 58 25.80 -2.59 19.17
N ALA A 59 26.42 -2.34 18.02
CA ALA A 59 26.37 -1.06 17.34
C ALA A 59 24.96 -0.73 16.81
N VAL A 60 24.24 -1.73 16.29
CA VAL A 60 22.84 -1.56 15.85
C VAL A 60 21.93 -1.23 17.02
N GLU A 61 22.04 -1.93 18.15
CA GLU A 61 21.23 -1.63 19.34
C GLU A 61 21.56 -0.25 19.94
N ALA A 62 22.83 0.14 19.96
CA ALA A 62 23.24 1.48 20.38
C ALA A 62 22.66 2.58 19.46
N ALA A 63 22.65 2.34 18.14
CA ALA A 63 22.02 3.26 17.18
C ALA A 63 20.50 3.32 17.37
N ALA A 64 19.84 2.18 17.61
CA ALA A 64 18.41 2.14 17.87
C ALA A 64 18.02 2.92 19.14
N ALA A 65 18.80 2.81 20.22
CA ALA A 65 18.60 3.59 21.44
C ALA A 65 18.75 5.11 21.21
N PHE A 66 19.62 5.50 20.28
CA PHE A 66 19.77 6.90 19.89
C PHE A 66 18.56 7.43 19.10
N PHE A 67 17.88 6.59 18.32
CA PHE A 67 16.72 7.01 17.52
C PHE A 67 15.55 7.53 18.36
N ASP A 68 15.34 6.95 19.54
CA ASP A 68 14.30 7.37 20.49
C ASP A 68 14.51 8.81 21.02
N GLN A 69 15.75 9.30 20.95
CA GLN A 69 16.13 10.64 21.41
C GLN A 69 16.12 11.68 20.27
N LEU A 70 15.84 11.26 19.03
CA LEU A 70 15.86 12.15 17.88
C LEU A 70 14.59 13.01 17.83
N PRO A 71 14.73 14.34 17.66
CA PRO A 71 13.62 15.16 17.19
C PRO A 71 13.08 14.64 15.84
N PRO A 72 11.76 14.73 15.57
CA PRO A 72 11.16 14.14 14.36
C PRO A 72 11.76 14.63 13.03
N ASP A 73 12.16 15.89 12.94
CA ASP A 73 12.86 16.45 11.77
C ASP A 73 14.24 15.81 11.53
N ARG A 74 14.90 15.38 12.60
CA ARG A 74 16.20 14.70 12.56
C ARG A 74 16.06 13.22 12.21
N ALA A 75 15.01 12.57 12.70
CA ALA A 75 14.66 11.22 12.26
C ALA A 75 14.40 11.18 10.75
N ASP A 76 13.63 12.13 10.21
CA ASP A 76 13.40 12.26 8.78
C ASP A 76 14.69 12.53 7.99
N THR A 77 15.56 13.40 8.50
CA THR A 77 16.85 13.70 7.85
C THR A 77 17.74 12.47 7.80
N LEU A 78 17.80 11.69 8.88
CA LEU A 78 18.54 10.43 8.93
C LEU A 78 17.93 9.41 7.96
N ALA A 79 16.60 9.29 7.94
CA ALA A 79 15.89 8.38 7.03
C ALA A 79 16.17 8.74 5.56
N ASN A 80 16.19 10.03 5.21
CA ASN A 80 16.58 10.48 3.88
C ASN A 80 18.02 10.08 3.52
N GLY A 81 18.94 10.17 4.49
CA GLY A 81 20.30 9.69 4.35
C GLY A 81 20.36 8.18 4.09
N LEU A 82 19.73 7.38 4.94
CA LEU A 82 19.68 5.92 4.80
C LEU A 82 19.06 5.48 3.48
N PHE A 83 17.92 6.08 3.10
CA PHE A 83 17.27 5.82 1.83
C PHE A 83 18.22 6.14 0.68
N GLY A 84 18.89 7.31 0.70
CA GLY A 84 19.87 7.69 -0.31
C GLY A 84 21.00 6.68 -0.47
N LEU A 85 21.57 6.19 0.66
CA LEU A 85 22.63 5.17 0.64
C LEU A 85 22.18 3.85 0.04
N TYR A 86 20.93 3.46 0.29
CA TYR A 86 20.40 2.20 -0.20
C TYR A 86 19.94 2.27 -1.65
N THR A 87 19.47 3.43 -2.11
CA THR A 87 19.05 3.61 -3.50
C THR A 87 20.18 4.02 -4.44
N ASP A 88 21.37 4.27 -3.91
CA ASP A 88 22.56 4.56 -4.70
C ASP A 88 22.87 3.39 -5.66
N PRO A 89 23.02 3.63 -6.98
CA PRO A 89 23.34 2.57 -7.94
C PRO A 89 24.71 1.93 -7.69
N ASP A 90 25.64 2.66 -7.09
CA ASP A 90 27.01 2.22 -6.78
C ASP A 90 27.14 1.78 -5.30
N ARG A 91 26.02 1.46 -4.63
CA ARG A 91 26.04 1.07 -3.21
C ARG A 91 26.90 -0.16 -2.96
N ILE A 92 27.67 -0.11 -1.88
CA ILE A 92 28.50 -1.22 -1.43
C ILE A 92 27.63 -2.21 -0.63
N PRO A 93 27.76 -3.55 -0.81
CA PRO A 93 26.89 -4.53 -0.17
C PRO A 93 26.75 -4.39 1.35
N PHE A 94 27.86 -4.22 2.08
CA PHE A 94 27.82 -4.09 3.54
C PHE A 94 27.12 -2.79 3.99
N VAL A 95 27.16 -1.73 3.19
CA VAL A 95 26.42 -0.47 3.46
C VAL A 95 24.93 -0.72 3.31
N ALA A 96 24.51 -1.47 2.29
CA ALA A 96 23.13 -1.87 2.12
C ALA A 96 22.63 -2.74 3.30
N ASP A 97 23.46 -3.68 3.78
CA ASP A 97 23.13 -4.50 4.95
C ASP A 97 22.97 -3.67 6.23
N ASN A 98 23.87 -2.70 6.46
CA ASN A 98 23.75 -1.76 7.55
C ASN A 98 22.42 -0.98 7.49
N VAL A 99 22.04 -0.49 6.30
CA VAL A 99 20.77 0.22 6.13
C VAL A 99 19.58 -0.71 6.39
N ARG A 100 19.58 -1.95 5.90
CA ARG A 100 18.50 -2.94 6.18
C ARG A 100 18.32 -3.20 7.67
N LEU A 101 19.40 -3.22 8.45
CA LEU A 101 19.33 -3.41 9.90
C LEU A 101 18.76 -2.19 10.63
N LEU A 102 19.12 -0.98 10.19
CA LEU A 102 18.74 0.26 10.86
C LEU A 102 17.38 0.80 10.43
N TRP A 103 16.99 0.57 9.17
CA TRP A 103 15.79 1.15 8.58
C TRP A 103 14.50 0.80 9.34
N PRO A 104 14.22 -0.47 9.69
CA PRO A 104 13.04 -0.81 10.49
C PRO A 104 13.06 -0.24 11.90
N ARG A 105 14.26 -0.05 12.48
CA ARG A 105 14.42 0.52 13.82
C ARG A 105 14.18 2.03 13.81
N LEU A 106 14.52 2.72 12.72
CA LEU A 106 14.29 4.16 12.57
C LEU A 106 12.85 4.47 12.17
N TRP A 107 12.21 3.60 11.38
CA TRP A 107 10.89 3.83 10.79
C TRP A 107 9.81 4.36 11.73
N PRO A 108 9.64 3.84 12.97
CA PRO A 108 8.63 4.34 13.91
C PRO A 108 8.75 5.82 14.25
N PHE A 109 9.95 6.39 14.16
CA PHE A 109 10.24 7.79 14.48
C PHE A 109 10.14 8.73 13.27
N VAL A 110 10.04 8.19 12.05
CA VAL A 110 9.90 8.96 10.81
C VAL A 110 8.47 9.48 10.69
N ARG A 111 8.32 10.76 10.33
CA ARG A 111 7.00 11.39 10.18
C ARG A 111 6.26 10.87 8.97
N GLU A 112 4.93 10.88 9.06
CA GLU A 112 4.03 10.42 8.01
C GLU A 112 4.29 11.10 6.65
N ALA A 113 4.59 12.41 6.64
CA ALA A 113 4.93 13.14 5.42
C ALA A 113 6.20 12.60 4.74
N ALA A 114 7.24 12.27 5.52
CA ALA A 114 8.47 11.67 5.00
C ALA A 114 8.24 10.24 4.50
N ARG A 115 7.45 9.42 5.23
CA ARG A 115 7.07 8.07 4.80
C ARG A 115 6.36 8.08 3.43
N ASN A 116 5.36 8.96 3.26
CA ASN A 116 4.68 9.17 1.98
C ASN A 116 5.64 9.61 0.86
N SER A 117 6.64 10.44 1.18
CA SER A 117 7.61 10.91 0.19
C SER A 117 8.44 9.77 -0.42
N TYR A 118 8.72 8.69 0.34
CA TYR A 118 9.48 7.55 -0.19
C TYR A 118 8.69 6.76 -1.22
N GLY A 119 7.39 6.57 -1.00
CA GLY A 119 6.51 5.96 -1.99
C GLY A 119 6.38 6.80 -3.27
N LEU A 120 6.27 8.13 -3.14
CA LEU A 120 6.27 9.03 -4.31
C LEU A 120 7.60 8.96 -5.09
N ARG A 121 8.73 8.88 -4.40
CA ARG A 121 10.05 8.73 -5.03
C ARG A 121 10.16 7.40 -5.76
N GLN A 122 9.68 6.30 -5.15
CA GLN A 122 9.63 4.99 -5.79
C GLN A 122 8.77 5.03 -7.06
N ALA A 123 7.56 5.60 -6.98
CA ALA A 123 6.64 5.70 -8.11
C ALA A 123 7.23 6.55 -9.25
N ARG A 124 7.87 7.69 -8.91
CA ARG A 124 8.57 8.52 -9.89
C ARG A 124 9.66 7.74 -10.61
N ALA A 125 10.50 7.01 -9.88
CA ALA A 125 11.58 6.22 -10.44
C ALA A 125 11.07 5.10 -11.37
N ALA A 126 9.96 4.46 -10.98
CA ALA A 126 9.30 3.47 -11.84
C ALA A 126 8.81 4.11 -13.16
N ALA A 127 8.19 5.29 -13.08
CA ALA A 127 7.69 6.03 -14.24
C ALA A 127 8.81 6.57 -15.16
N THR A 128 10.00 6.84 -14.64
CA THR A 128 11.16 7.34 -15.41
C THR A 128 12.11 6.23 -15.88
N ALA A 129 11.72 4.96 -15.71
CA ALA A 129 12.53 3.79 -16.04
C ALA A 129 13.87 3.69 -15.26
N GLU A 130 13.97 4.33 -14.09
CA GLU A 130 15.06 4.16 -13.14
C GLU A 130 14.86 2.89 -12.32
N THR A 131 14.92 1.74 -13.01
CA THR A 131 14.51 0.43 -12.47
C THR A 131 15.28 0.01 -11.22
N SER A 132 16.59 0.22 -11.17
CA SER A 132 17.42 -0.11 -10.00
C SER A 132 17.01 0.69 -8.76
N LEU A 133 16.71 1.99 -8.93
CA LEU A 133 16.25 2.86 -7.87
C LEU A 133 14.85 2.45 -7.41
N ALA A 134 13.94 2.23 -8.35
CA ALA A 134 12.57 1.82 -8.07
C ALA A 134 12.53 0.51 -7.26
N THR A 135 13.33 -0.48 -7.66
CA THR A 135 13.46 -1.76 -6.94
C THR A 135 14.05 -1.57 -5.54
N ALA A 136 15.16 -0.84 -5.41
CA ALA A 136 15.77 -0.61 -4.10
C ALA A 136 14.86 0.18 -3.14
N ALA A 137 14.13 1.17 -3.66
CA ALA A 137 13.13 1.90 -2.88
C ALA A 137 11.97 0.99 -2.46
N ARG A 138 11.50 0.11 -3.36
CA ARG A 138 10.46 -0.88 -3.06
C ARG A 138 10.90 -1.82 -1.94
N GLU A 139 12.12 -2.35 -2.00
CA GLU A 139 12.69 -3.23 -0.97
C GLU A 139 12.67 -2.58 0.43
N LEU A 140 13.07 -1.31 0.54
CA LEU A 140 13.02 -0.60 1.84
C LEU A 140 11.61 -0.38 2.35
N ILE A 141 10.67 -0.08 1.46
CA ILE A 141 9.26 0.11 1.82
C ILE A 141 8.66 -1.21 2.32
N ASP A 142 8.95 -2.32 1.64
CA ASP A 142 8.46 -3.64 2.03
C ASP A 142 9.08 -4.13 3.35
N LEU A 143 10.34 -3.78 3.62
CA LEU A 143 11.03 -4.15 4.86
C LEU A 143 10.35 -3.62 6.14
N VAL A 144 9.47 -2.63 6.00
CA VAL A 144 8.75 -2.00 7.11
C VAL A 144 7.23 -2.14 6.97
N ASP A 145 6.78 -3.09 6.16
CA ASP A 145 5.36 -3.29 5.83
C ASP A 145 4.68 -2.00 5.32
N GLY A 146 5.45 -1.16 4.62
CA GLY A 146 5.08 0.19 4.22
C GLY A 146 4.27 0.29 2.92
N THR A 147 3.63 -0.80 2.47
CA THR A 147 2.91 -0.84 1.19
C THR A 147 1.79 0.19 1.07
N ALA A 148 1.23 0.63 2.20
CA ALA A 148 0.25 1.72 2.28
C ALA A 148 0.79 3.07 1.80
N TYR A 149 2.12 3.27 1.81
CA TYR A 149 2.77 4.50 1.36
C TYR A 149 3.04 4.55 -0.14
N LEU A 150 2.85 3.44 -0.86
CA LEU A 150 2.97 3.40 -2.32
C LEU A 150 1.84 4.21 -2.97
N SER A 151 2.11 4.69 -4.20
CA SER A 151 1.08 5.36 -4.98
C SER A 151 -0.05 4.39 -5.36
N THR A 152 -1.23 4.95 -5.61
CA THR A 152 -2.41 4.16 -5.98
C THR A 152 -2.18 3.37 -7.27
N GLU A 153 -1.40 3.94 -8.20
CA GLU A 153 -1.05 3.34 -9.49
C GLU A 153 -0.14 2.12 -9.30
N VAL A 154 0.91 2.24 -8.47
CA VAL A 154 1.81 1.10 -8.17
C VAL A 154 1.03 -0.02 -7.49
N ARG A 155 0.18 0.32 -6.52
CA ARG A 155 -0.68 -0.66 -5.84
C ARG A 155 -1.68 -1.32 -6.79
N ALA A 156 -2.18 -0.59 -7.79
CA ALA A 156 -3.10 -1.12 -8.78
C ALA A 156 -2.39 -2.12 -9.71
N VAL A 157 -1.15 -1.84 -10.11
CA VAL A 157 -0.32 -2.77 -10.89
C VAL A 157 -0.07 -4.05 -10.10
N ASP A 158 0.43 -3.93 -8.85
CA ASP A 158 0.70 -5.08 -7.98
C ASP A 158 -0.56 -5.95 -7.77
N MET A 159 -1.71 -5.30 -7.55
CA MET A 159 -2.99 -5.98 -7.39
C MET A 159 -3.44 -6.65 -8.68
N SER A 160 -3.30 -6.00 -9.84
CA SER A 160 -3.66 -6.60 -11.13
C SER A 160 -2.84 -7.87 -11.38
N GLU A 161 -1.53 -7.81 -11.20
CA GLU A 161 -0.64 -8.97 -11.37
C GLU A 161 -0.99 -10.10 -10.41
N ALA A 162 -1.31 -9.78 -9.15
CA ALA A 162 -1.75 -10.78 -8.18
C ALA A 162 -3.10 -11.42 -8.57
N LEU A 163 -4.02 -10.65 -9.14
CA LEU A 163 -5.30 -11.16 -9.65
C LEU A 163 -5.12 -12.02 -10.91
N ASP A 164 -4.20 -11.67 -11.80
CA ASP A 164 -3.80 -12.49 -12.95
C ASP A 164 -3.31 -13.86 -12.48
N LEU A 165 -2.35 -13.88 -11.55
CA LEU A 165 -1.80 -15.12 -10.98
C LEU A 165 -2.86 -15.96 -10.27
N LEU A 166 -3.78 -15.32 -9.55
CA LEU A 166 -4.87 -16.00 -8.87
C LEU A 166 -5.84 -16.63 -9.87
N ASN A 167 -6.25 -15.87 -10.88
CA ASN A 167 -7.16 -16.35 -11.92
C ASN A 167 -6.54 -17.52 -12.70
N ASP A 168 -5.26 -17.42 -13.05
CA ASP A 168 -4.53 -18.50 -13.74
C ASP A 168 -4.41 -19.75 -12.86
N ALA A 169 -4.11 -19.57 -11.57
CA ALA A 169 -4.07 -20.67 -10.62
C ALA A 169 -5.44 -21.35 -10.47
N HIS A 170 -6.54 -20.58 -10.46
CA HIS A 170 -7.90 -21.10 -10.34
C HIS A 170 -8.32 -21.96 -11.54
N HIS A 171 -7.95 -21.54 -12.74
CA HIS A 171 -8.30 -22.21 -13.99
C HIS A 171 -7.26 -23.25 -14.44
N GLY A 172 -6.15 -23.38 -13.72
CA GLY A 172 -5.10 -24.35 -14.00
C GLY A 172 -5.47 -25.79 -13.62
N PHE A 173 -4.76 -26.76 -14.20
CA PHE A 173 -5.01 -28.20 -13.98
C PHE A 173 -4.90 -28.66 -12.51
N ASN A 174 -4.10 -28.00 -11.68
CA ASN A 174 -3.86 -28.36 -10.27
C ASN A 174 -4.36 -27.28 -9.29
N ASN A 175 -5.43 -26.58 -9.66
CA ASN A 175 -5.91 -25.38 -8.97
C ASN A 175 -6.04 -25.52 -7.46
N PHE A 176 -6.61 -26.63 -6.96
CA PHE A 176 -6.83 -26.82 -5.52
C PHE A 176 -5.56 -26.73 -4.67
N TYR A 177 -4.39 -27.08 -5.24
CA TYR A 177 -3.10 -27.02 -4.57
C TYR A 177 -2.35 -25.71 -4.83
N SER A 178 -2.55 -25.07 -5.99
CA SER A 178 -1.81 -23.88 -6.40
C SER A 178 -2.47 -22.55 -6.02
N GLU A 179 -3.76 -22.55 -5.69
CA GLU A 179 -4.56 -21.34 -5.51
C GLU A 179 -4.31 -20.60 -4.18
N ALA A 180 -3.88 -21.31 -3.13
CA ALA A 180 -3.74 -20.75 -1.79
C ALA A 180 -2.72 -19.60 -1.68
N ALA A 181 -1.56 -19.74 -2.35
CA ALA A 181 -0.51 -18.72 -2.29
C ALA A 181 -0.89 -17.43 -3.06
N PRO A 182 -1.39 -17.50 -4.31
CA PRO A 182 -1.96 -16.35 -5.00
C PRO A 182 -3.11 -15.69 -4.23
N ALA A 183 -4.03 -16.47 -3.64
CA ALA A 183 -5.16 -15.92 -2.89
C ALA A 183 -4.69 -15.13 -1.65
N ARG A 184 -3.68 -15.64 -0.94
CA ARG A 184 -3.05 -14.93 0.18
C ARG A 184 -2.37 -13.64 -0.27
N ARG A 185 -1.69 -13.66 -1.43
CA ARG A 185 -1.05 -12.46 -1.97
C ARG A 185 -2.07 -11.35 -2.26
N VAL A 186 -3.22 -11.69 -2.85
CA VAL A 186 -4.32 -10.74 -3.08
C VAL A 186 -4.88 -10.20 -1.76
N LEU A 187 -5.07 -11.06 -0.74
CA LEU A 187 -5.52 -10.65 0.59
C LEU A 187 -4.55 -9.66 1.26
N ASP A 188 -3.24 -9.92 1.17
CA ASP A 188 -2.20 -9.08 1.75
C ASP A 188 -2.17 -7.70 1.07
N LEU A 189 -2.30 -7.66 -0.26
CA LEU A 189 -2.36 -6.40 -1.03
C LEU A 189 -3.63 -5.59 -0.78
N ALA A 190 -4.77 -6.25 -0.57
CA ALA A 190 -6.02 -5.59 -0.20
C ALA A 190 -5.91 -4.94 1.21
N GLY A 191 -5.03 -5.46 2.06
CA GLY A 191 -4.80 -4.98 3.42
C GLY A 191 -6.00 -5.12 4.34
N GLU A 192 -5.83 -4.80 5.62
CA GLU A 192 -6.87 -5.01 6.65
C GLU A 192 -8.16 -4.21 6.41
N LYS A 193 -8.07 -3.10 5.69
CA LYS A 193 -9.22 -2.22 5.40
C LYS A 193 -9.90 -2.51 4.06
N GLY A 194 -9.42 -3.46 3.25
CA GLY A 194 -9.94 -3.69 1.90
C GLY A 194 -9.69 -2.50 0.96
N ASP A 195 -8.53 -1.86 1.10
CA ASP A 195 -8.15 -0.64 0.39
C ASP A 195 -7.66 -0.95 -1.04
N VAL A 196 -8.52 -1.60 -1.83
CA VAL A 196 -8.22 -1.96 -3.22
C VAL A 196 -8.38 -0.73 -4.13
N PRO A 197 -7.38 -0.38 -4.95
CA PRO A 197 -7.46 0.74 -5.89
C PRO A 197 -8.68 0.66 -6.81
N ALA A 198 -9.36 1.80 -7.01
CA ALA A 198 -10.61 1.86 -7.76
C ALA A 198 -10.48 1.34 -9.20
N SER A 199 -9.32 1.54 -9.85
CA SER A 199 -9.04 1.10 -11.21
C SER A 199 -9.07 -0.43 -11.41
N VAL A 200 -8.83 -1.21 -10.35
CA VAL A 200 -8.82 -2.69 -10.39
C VAL A 200 -9.90 -3.32 -9.51
N ARG A 201 -10.71 -2.50 -8.84
CA ARG A 201 -11.71 -2.96 -7.86
C ARG A 201 -12.80 -3.82 -8.48
N ASP A 202 -13.27 -3.48 -9.68
CA ASP A 202 -14.27 -4.29 -10.39
C ASP A 202 -13.72 -5.68 -10.72
N ARG A 203 -12.51 -5.74 -11.30
CA ARG A 203 -11.79 -6.98 -11.58
C ARG A 203 -11.57 -7.81 -10.32
N TYR A 204 -11.17 -7.17 -9.23
CA TYR A 204 -11.00 -7.81 -7.93
C TYR A 204 -12.27 -8.52 -7.47
N ILE A 205 -13.44 -7.86 -7.54
CA ILE A 205 -14.72 -8.47 -7.17
C ILE A 205 -15.03 -9.68 -8.04
N HIS A 206 -14.86 -9.56 -9.36
CA HIS A 206 -15.15 -10.63 -10.32
C HIS A 206 -14.28 -11.87 -10.09
N VAL A 207 -12.97 -11.70 -9.93
CA VAL A 207 -12.03 -12.81 -9.70
C VAL A 207 -12.33 -13.50 -8.36
N LEU A 208 -12.64 -12.74 -7.31
CA LEU A 208 -12.96 -13.35 -6.01
C LEU A 208 -14.24 -14.17 -6.04
N VAL A 209 -15.30 -13.65 -6.67
CA VAL A 209 -16.56 -14.39 -6.78
C VAL A 209 -16.38 -15.63 -7.64
N ASP A 210 -15.66 -15.52 -8.75
CA ASP A 210 -15.34 -16.65 -9.62
C ASP A 210 -14.61 -17.77 -8.85
N CYS A 211 -13.51 -17.41 -8.19
CA CYS A 211 -12.70 -18.35 -7.42
C CYS A 211 -13.49 -19.01 -6.27
N PHE A 212 -14.34 -18.23 -5.59
CA PHE A 212 -15.13 -18.71 -4.46
C PHE A 212 -16.28 -19.63 -4.87
N LEU A 213 -16.94 -19.36 -6.01
CA LEU A 213 -17.96 -20.27 -6.56
C LEU A 213 -17.35 -21.58 -7.05
N GLY A 214 -16.07 -21.55 -7.40
CA GLY A 214 -15.33 -22.71 -7.87
C GLY A 214 -15.51 -22.94 -9.36
N ASN A 215 -14.76 -23.90 -9.88
CA ASN A 215 -14.77 -24.25 -11.31
C ASN A 215 -15.76 -25.38 -11.66
N GLY A 216 -16.77 -25.61 -10.81
CA GLY A 216 -17.73 -26.71 -10.94
C GLY A 216 -17.25 -28.08 -10.44
N HIS A 217 -15.94 -28.28 -10.24
CA HIS A 217 -15.39 -29.52 -9.66
C HIS A 217 -15.11 -29.42 -8.16
N GLY A 218 -14.82 -28.23 -7.65
CA GLY A 218 -14.51 -28.00 -6.25
C GLY A 218 -14.02 -26.58 -5.97
N VAL A 219 -13.55 -26.35 -4.74
CA VAL A 219 -12.88 -25.11 -4.31
C VAL A 219 -11.65 -25.49 -3.48
N SER A 220 -10.58 -24.70 -3.57
CA SER A 220 -9.40 -24.89 -2.71
C SER A 220 -9.75 -24.57 -1.26
N SER A 221 -9.81 -25.59 -0.40
CA SER A 221 -10.04 -25.41 1.05
C SER A 221 -8.95 -24.56 1.72
N ALA A 222 -7.73 -24.58 1.18
CA ALA A 222 -6.62 -23.78 1.67
C ALA A 222 -6.72 -22.29 1.29
N ALA A 223 -7.42 -21.96 0.19
CA ALA A 223 -7.65 -20.58 -0.24
C ALA A 223 -8.93 -19.98 0.37
N GLU A 224 -9.87 -20.81 0.80
CA GLU A 224 -11.21 -20.41 1.24
C GLU A 224 -11.20 -19.36 2.37
N LEU A 225 -10.36 -19.52 3.39
CA LEU A 225 -10.22 -18.54 4.46
C LEU A 225 -9.76 -17.16 3.95
N SER A 226 -8.94 -17.13 2.91
CA SER A 226 -8.50 -15.86 2.30
C SER A 226 -9.67 -15.16 1.61
N TYR A 227 -10.53 -15.90 0.90
CA TYR A 227 -11.74 -15.36 0.28
C TYR A 227 -12.73 -14.84 1.30
N GLU A 228 -13.03 -15.60 2.35
CA GLU A 228 -13.93 -15.16 3.42
C GLU A 228 -13.44 -13.87 4.07
N ARG A 229 -12.12 -13.76 4.35
CA ARG A 229 -11.52 -12.53 4.86
C ARG A 229 -11.67 -11.37 3.89
N MET A 230 -11.48 -11.59 2.58
CA MET A 230 -11.67 -10.55 1.57
C MET A 230 -13.12 -10.10 1.47
N PHE A 231 -14.10 -11.01 1.39
CA PHE A 231 -15.52 -10.66 1.41
C PHE A 231 -15.93 -9.93 2.69
N SER A 232 -15.35 -10.30 3.84
CA SER A 232 -15.60 -9.59 5.11
C SER A 232 -15.16 -8.12 5.08
N ARG A 233 -14.26 -7.75 4.16
CA ARG A 233 -13.73 -6.39 3.96
C ARG A 233 -14.45 -5.63 2.84
N PHE A 234 -15.42 -6.23 2.15
CA PHE A 234 -16.19 -5.53 1.12
C PHE A 234 -16.98 -4.36 1.70
N SER A 235 -17.00 -3.26 0.95
CA SER A 235 -17.95 -2.17 1.20
C SER A 235 -19.36 -2.58 0.78
N SER A 236 -20.38 -1.80 1.17
CA SER A 236 -21.75 -2.05 0.69
C SER A 236 -21.87 -1.97 -0.82
N THR A 237 -21.04 -1.15 -1.49
CA THR A 237 -21.02 -1.06 -2.95
C THR A 237 -20.44 -2.35 -3.56
N ASP A 238 -19.29 -2.81 -3.05
CA ASP A 238 -18.62 -4.00 -3.58
C ASP A 238 -19.51 -5.25 -3.40
N ALA A 239 -20.18 -5.36 -2.25
CA ALA A 239 -21.14 -6.42 -1.97
C ALA A 239 -22.36 -6.38 -2.90
N GLY A 240 -22.87 -5.18 -3.22
CA GLY A 240 -23.96 -5.01 -4.17
C GLY A 240 -23.58 -5.40 -5.60
N VAL A 241 -22.34 -5.12 -6.02
CA VAL A 241 -21.79 -5.58 -7.32
C VAL A 241 -21.67 -7.10 -7.33
N ALA A 242 -21.02 -7.68 -6.31
CA ALA A 242 -20.84 -9.12 -6.17
C ALA A 242 -22.18 -9.88 -6.20
N LEU A 243 -23.19 -9.36 -5.50
CA LEU A 243 -24.55 -9.92 -5.47
C LEU A 243 -25.18 -10.00 -6.86
N ARG A 244 -24.85 -9.09 -7.77
CA ARG A 244 -25.45 -9.03 -9.11
C ARG A 244 -24.72 -9.87 -10.16
N LEU A 245 -23.57 -10.46 -9.83
CA LEU A 245 -22.78 -11.23 -10.79
C LEU A 245 -23.54 -12.44 -11.36
N PHE A 246 -24.54 -13.00 -10.67
CA PHE A 246 -25.38 -14.08 -11.23
C PHE A 246 -26.10 -13.69 -12.54
N ILE A 247 -26.25 -12.40 -12.85
CA ILE A 247 -26.83 -11.92 -14.11
C ILE A 247 -25.97 -12.35 -15.31
N ASP A 248 -24.65 -12.39 -15.13
CA ASP A 248 -23.72 -12.80 -16.17
C ASP A 248 -23.88 -14.32 -16.45
N PRO A 249 -24.01 -14.73 -17.73
CA PRO A 249 -24.03 -16.13 -18.11
C PRO A 249 -22.87 -16.97 -17.55
N VAL A 250 -21.68 -16.39 -17.39
CA VAL A 250 -20.49 -17.10 -16.86
C VAL A 250 -20.76 -17.57 -15.44
N TYR A 251 -21.15 -16.67 -14.54
CA TYR A 251 -21.46 -17.02 -13.16
C TYR A 251 -22.73 -17.87 -13.05
N SER A 252 -23.78 -17.55 -13.81
CA SER A 252 -25.01 -18.35 -13.86
C SER A 252 -24.73 -19.82 -14.24
N SER A 253 -23.77 -20.09 -15.12
CA SER A 253 -23.35 -21.45 -15.47
C SER A 253 -22.71 -22.19 -14.28
N LEU A 254 -21.84 -21.53 -13.51
CA LEU A 254 -21.21 -22.13 -12.32
C LEU A 254 -22.25 -22.53 -11.26
N LEU A 255 -23.32 -21.73 -11.13
CA LEU A 255 -24.45 -21.97 -10.24
C LEU A 255 -25.31 -23.19 -10.63
N ALA A 256 -25.10 -23.80 -11.80
CA ALA A 256 -25.77 -25.04 -12.17
C ALA A 256 -25.15 -26.26 -11.48
N SER A 257 -23.88 -26.17 -11.07
CA SER A 257 -23.16 -27.24 -10.39
C SER A 257 -23.55 -27.35 -8.92
N SER A 258 -23.45 -28.55 -8.33
CA SER A 258 -23.71 -28.75 -6.89
C SER A 258 -22.76 -27.94 -6.00
N VAL A 259 -21.49 -27.82 -6.42
CA VAL A 259 -20.46 -27.02 -5.75
C VAL A 259 -20.82 -25.54 -5.79
N GLY A 260 -21.11 -25.01 -6.99
CA GLY A 260 -21.46 -23.60 -7.17
C GLY A 260 -22.73 -23.22 -6.40
N ARG A 261 -23.74 -24.09 -6.34
CA ARG A 261 -24.95 -23.84 -5.51
C ARG A 261 -24.63 -23.74 -4.03
N LYS A 262 -23.79 -24.64 -3.52
CA LYS A 262 -23.35 -24.62 -2.11
C LYS A 262 -22.56 -23.34 -1.80
N GLN A 263 -21.61 -22.98 -2.66
CA GLN A 263 -20.78 -21.78 -2.45
C GLN A 263 -21.57 -20.50 -2.66
N TRP A 264 -22.56 -20.47 -3.55
CA TRP A 264 -23.48 -19.35 -3.69
C TRP A 264 -24.24 -19.07 -2.41
N GLY A 265 -24.79 -20.10 -1.75
CA GLY A 265 -25.44 -19.94 -0.45
C GLY A 265 -24.51 -19.29 0.58
N ARG A 266 -23.26 -19.78 0.68
CA ARG A 266 -22.24 -19.19 1.57
C ARG A 266 -21.85 -17.76 1.19
N LEU A 267 -21.76 -17.48 -0.11
CA LEU A 267 -21.47 -16.13 -0.59
C LEU A 267 -22.59 -15.18 -0.15
N LEU A 268 -23.86 -15.57 -0.28
CA LEU A 268 -24.99 -14.76 0.19
C LEU A 268 -24.89 -14.49 1.69
N GLU A 269 -24.56 -15.49 2.52
CA GLU A 269 -24.37 -15.32 3.97
C GLU A 269 -23.26 -14.31 4.30
N LEU A 270 -22.17 -14.30 3.53
CA LEU A 270 -21.05 -13.36 3.71
C LEU A 270 -21.41 -11.94 3.25
N LEU A 271 -22.20 -11.82 2.17
CA LEU A 271 -22.59 -10.53 1.60
C LEU A 271 -23.74 -9.87 2.38
N GLU A 272 -24.71 -10.64 2.87
CA GLU A 272 -25.92 -10.15 3.53
C GLU A 272 -25.67 -9.05 4.59
N PRO A 273 -24.75 -9.20 5.57
CA PRO A 273 -24.48 -8.15 6.56
C PRO A 273 -23.90 -6.86 5.96
N LYS A 274 -23.36 -6.91 4.74
CA LYS A 274 -22.79 -5.76 4.02
C LYS A 274 -23.80 -5.04 3.13
N LEU A 275 -24.94 -5.67 2.79
CA LEU A 275 -25.96 -5.08 1.94
C LEU A 275 -26.81 -4.08 2.74
N THR A 276 -26.43 -2.81 2.70
CA THR A 276 -27.11 -1.74 3.45
C THR A 276 -28.15 -0.99 2.62
N ARG A 277 -28.01 -0.97 1.29
CA ARG A 277 -28.93 -0.26 0.40
C ARG A 277 -30.24 -1.02 0.26
N THR A 278 -31.35 -0.30 0.19
CA THR A 278 -32.69 -0.89 0.04
C THR A 278 -32.82 -1.72 -1.23
N THR A 279 -32.22 -1.30 -2.34
CA THR A 279 -32.20 -2.04 -3.61
C THR A 279 -31.54 -3.40 -3.45
N ASP A 280 -30.37 -3.44 -2.79
CA ASP A 280 -29.62 -4.66 -2.52
C ASP A 280 -30.35 -5.60 -1.56
N ARG A 281 -30.98 -5.04 -0.52
CA ARG A 281 -31.79 -5.81 0.45
C ARG A 281 -33.02 -6.44 -0.19
N ASN A 282 -33.70 -5.69 -1.06
CA ASN A 282 -34.84 -6.22 -1.81
C ASN A 282 -34.39 -7.33 -2.78
N LEU A 283 -33.24 -7.15 -3.42
CA LEU A 283 -32.68 -8.15 -4.32
C LEU A 283 -32.30 -9.44 -3.59
N ILE A 284 -31.53 -9.37 -2.49
CA ILE A 284 -31.15 -10.57 -1.75
C ILE A 284 -32.37 -11.30 -1.15
N ALA A 285 -33.38 -10.56 -0.68
CA ALA A 285 -34.62 -11.16 -0.19
C ALA A 285 -35.37 -11.90 -1.32
N ALA A 286 -35.43 -11.35 -2.52
CA ALA A 286 -36.01 -12.01 -3.68
C ALA A 286 -35.21 -13.25 -4.12
N ILE A 287 -33.87 -13.19 -4.06
CA ILE A 287 -32.99 -14.33 -4.34
C ILE A 287 -33.19 -15.45 -3.32
N GLN A 288 -33.29 -15.13 -2.02
CA GLN A 288 -33.51 -16.11 -0.96
C GLN A 288 -34.92 -16.73 -1.00
N ALA A 289 -35.93 -15.97 -1.47
CA ALA A 289 -37.28 -16.47 -1.68
C ALA A 289 -37.46 -17.28 -2.97
N PHE A 290 -36.46 -17.31 -3.85
CA PHE A 290 -36.52 -18.02 -5.12
C PHE A 290 -36.52 -19.54 -4.91
N THR A 291 -37.51 -20.23 -5.47
CA THR A 291 -37.70 -21.67 -5.30
C THR A 291 -36.98 -22.52 -6.35
N GLY A 292 -36.47 -21.90 -7.41
CA GLY A 292 -35.72 -22.58 -8.47
C GLY A 292 -34.25 -22.76 -8.13
N ASN A 293 -33.47 -23.29 -9.07
CA ASN A 293 -32.03 -23.41 -8.88
C ASN A 293 -31.33 -22.05 -9.12
N PRO A 294 -30.26 -21.72 -8.39
CA PRO A 294 -29.56 -20.44 -8.54
C PRO A 294 -29.11 -20.09 -9.98
N ASP A 295 -28.84 -21.08 -10.84
CA ASP A 295 -28.55 -20.85 -12.26
C ASP A 295 -29.70 -20.16 -13.04
N GLN A 296 -30.93 -20.30 -12.55
CA GLN A 296 -32.13 -19.75 -13.17
C GLN A 296 -32.45 -18.31 -12.71
N LEU A 297 -31.72 -17.77 -11.73
CA LEU A 297 -31.95 -16.42 -11.21
C LEU A 297 -31.90 -15.34 -12.31
N ARG A 298 -31.01 -15.49 -13.29
CA ARG A 298 -30.86 -14.50 -14.38
C ARG A 298 -32.05 -14.43 -15.34
N VAL A 299 -32.84 -15.51 -15.42
CA VAL A 299 -34.01 -15.59 -16.32
C VAL A 299 -35.31 -15.27 -15.60
N ASP A 300 -35.30 -15.21 -14.27
CA ASP A 300 -36.44 -14.75 -13.50
C ASP A 300 -36.68 -13.24 -13.75
N THR A 301 -37.89 -12.90 -14.18
CA THR A 301 -38.21 -11.53 -14.63
C THR A 301 -38.20 -10.53 -13.47
N ASN A 302 -38.66 -10.94 -12.28
CA ASN A 302 -38.72 -10.07 -11.12
C ASN A 302 -37.31 -9.82 -10.57
N ILE A 303 -36.51 -10.87 -10.39
CA ILE A 303 -35.13 -10.78 -9.89
C ILE A 303 -34.27 -9.98 -10.87
N LYS A 304 -34.39 -10.22 -12.17
CA LYS A 304 -33.69 -9.44 -13.20
C LYS A 304 -34.07 -7.96 -13.15
N SER A 305 -35.36 -7.65 -12.96
CA SER A 305 -35.81 -6.26 -12.78
C SER A 305 -35.15 -5.64 -11.55
N LEU A 306 -35.16 -6.30 -10.39
CA LEU A 306 -34.55 -5.81 -9.16
C LEU A 306 -33.04 -5.60 -9.30
N ALA A 307 -32.35 -6.50 -9.99
CA ALA A 307 -30.91 -6.38 -10.26
C ALA A 307 -30.56 -5.18 -11.14
N SER A 308 -31.46 -4.79 -12.06
CA SER A 308 -31.27 -3.65 -12.98
C SER A 308 -31.51 -2.28 -12.34
N ILE A 309 -32.15 -2.23 -11.16
CA ILE A 309 -32.36 -0.98 -10.42
C ILE A 309 -31.01 -0.59 -9.77
N ASN A 310 -30.26 0.25 -10.49
CA ASN A 310 -28.98 0.89 -10.16
C ASN A 310 -28.32 0.40 -8.85
N GLY A 311 -27.30 -0.44 -8.99
CA GLY A 311 -26.23 -0.58 -8.00
C GLY A 311 -25.36 0.67 -7.91
#